data_AF-A0AAU9URU5-F1
#
_entry.id   AF-A0AAU9URU5-F1
#
_cell.length_a   1.000
_cell.length_b   1.000
_cell.length_c   1.000
_cell.angle_alpha   90.00
_cell.angle_beta   90.00
_cell.angle_gamma   90.00
#
_symmetry.space_group_name_H-M   'P 1'
#
loop_
_entity.id
_entity.type
_entity.pdbx_description
1 polymer ?
#
loop_
_entity_poly.entity_id
_entity_poly.type
_entity_poly.pdbx_seq_one_letter_code
_entity_poly.pdbx_strand_id
1 'polypeptide(L)'
;MNFNTVCRCCLVRPPDKDLKSVYTCQGKTEVYGDMLNECFEIHLPIEPCDSENGICELCIARLRDASDFKHQVLQCQKEFQIKLTTSSDIKGSVFKLLNLKLMVKSCKEMENELMLVINTKFATISVLAKGM
;
A
#
# COMPACT_ATOMS: atom_id res chain seq x y z
N MET A 1 22.82 -19.59 -6.80
CA MET A 1 22.17 -19.59 -5.48
C MET A 1 20.68 -19.44 -5.68
N ASN A 2 19.86 -20.28 -5.05
CA ASN A 2 18.39 -20.16 -5.16
C ASN A 2 17.89 -19.11 -4.17
N PHE A 3 17.54 -17.92 -4.67
CA PHE A 3 17.11 -16.79 -3.85
C PHE A 3 15.75 -17.01 -3.16
N ASN A 4 15.00 -18.05 -3.53
CA ASN A 4 13.66 -18.34 -3.01
C ASN A 4 13.68 -18.90 -1.58
N THR A 5 14.88 -19.19 -1.08
CA THR A 5 15.11 -19.78 0.24
C THR A 5 15.40 -18.75 1.32
N VAL A 6 15.47 -17.45 0.97
CA VAL A 6 15.77 -16.37 1.90
C VAL A 6 14.72 -15.26 1.85
N CYS A 7 14.46 -14.68 3.01
CA CYS A 7 13.54 -13.56 3.20
C CYS A 7 13.97 -12.38 2.32
N ARG A 8 13.01 -11.86 1.54
CA ARG A 8 13.20 -10.73 0.63
C ARG A 8 13.75 -9.47 1.31
N CYS A 9 13.40 -9.26 2.58
CA CYS A 9 13.73 -8.03 3.30
C CYS A 9 15.12 -8.06 3.96
N CYS A 10 15.57 -9.22 4.47
CA CYS A 10 16.83 -9.29 5.21
C CYS A 10 17.90 -10.16 4.55
N LEU A 11 17.54 -11.05 3.63
CA LEU A 11 18.43 -12.02 2.97
C LEU A 11 19.22 -12.94 3.95
N VAL A 12 18.82 -13.01 5.22
CA VAL A 12 19.52 -13.76 6.28
C VAL A 12 18.75 -15.00 6.74
N ARG A 13 17.42 -14.91 6.81
CA ARG A 13 16.54 -15.96 7.35
C ARG A 13 15.69 -16.57 6.25
N PRO A 14 15.23 -17.81 6.38
CA PRO A 14 14.19 -18.34 5.51
C PRO A 14 12.89 -17.53 5.63
N PRO A 15 12.06 -17.50 4.58
CA PRO A 15 10.74 -16.89 4.66
C PRO A 15 9.78 -17.76 5.50
N ASP A 16 8.90 -17.10 6.26
CA ASP A 16 7.84 -17.73 7.05
C ASP A 16 6.47 -17.56 6.37
N LYS A 17 6.30 -16.48 5.58
CA LYS A 17 5.07 -16.15 4.85
C LYS A 17 5.37 -15.72 3.43
N ASP A 18 4.42 -15.95 2.54
CA ASP A 18 4.44 -15.43 1.19
C ASP A 18 4.13 -13.92 1.18
N LEU A 19 4.64 -13.19 0.20
CA LEU A 19 4.43 -11.74 0.11
C LEU A 19 3.08 -11.36 -0.52
N LYS A 20 2.54 -12.19 -1.43
CA LYS A 20 1.32 -11.90 -2.20
C LYS A 20 0.06 -12.45 -1.53
N SER A 21 0.23 -13.40 -0.63
CA SER A 21 -0.84 -14.06 0.10
C SER A 21 -1.52 -13.12 1.10
N VAL A 22 -2.82 -13.34 1.29
CA VAL A 22 -3.65 -12.61 2.24
C VAL A 22 -3.56 -13.27 3.62
N TYR A 23 -3.27 -12.48 4.64
CA TYR A 23 -3.24 -12.89 6.05
C TYR A 23 -4.19 -12.05 6.89
N THR A 24 -4.50 -12.54 8.09
CA THR A 24 -5.26 -11.77 9.09
C THR A 24 -4.45 -11.69 10.38
N CYS A 25 -4.26 -10.48 10.90
CA CYS A 25 -3.66 -10.23 12.20
C CYS A 25 -4.55 -9.30 13.01
N GLN A 26 -4.98 -9.73 14.21
CA GLN A 26 -5.85 -8.92 15.10
C GLN A 26 -7.12 -8.38 14.38
N GLY A 27 -7.68 -9.18 13.47
CA GLY A 27 -8.86 -8.79 12.68
C GLY A 27 -8.58 -7.84 11.50
N LYS A 28 -7.33 -7.43 11.27
CA LYS A 28 -6.91 -6.65 10.10
C LYS A 28 -6.36 -7.56 9.02
N THR A 29 -6.75 -7.31 7.77
CA THR A 29 -6.19 -7.99 6.60
C THR A 29 -4.81 -7.43 6.28
N GLU A 30 -3.87 -8.30 5.97
CA GLU A 30 -2.48 -7.95 5.66
C GLU A 30 -2.02 -8.69 4.41
N VAL A 31 -1.49 -7.94 3.45
CA VAL A 31 -0.72 -8.46 2.31
C VAL A 31 0.64 -7.79 2.39
N TYR A 32 1.69 -8.56 2.71
CA TYR A 32 2.99 -7.95 3.02
C TYR A 32 3.64 -7.28 1.82
N GLY A 33 3.36 -7.75 0.61
CA GLY A 33 3.75 -7.08 -0.63
C GLY A 33 3.16 -5.67 -0.74
N ASP A 34 1.88 -5.53 -0.43
CA ASP A 34 1.20 -4.23 -0.43
C ASP A 34 1.74 -3.32 0.67
N MET A 35 1.96 -3.86 1.87
CA MET A 35 2.57 -3.11 2.97
C MET A 35 4.00 -2.61 2.63
N LEU A 36 4.80 -3.41 1.94
CA LEU A 36 6.13 -3.01 1.46
C LEU A 36 6.05 -1.88 0.44
N ASN A 37 5.11 -1.95 -0.50
CA ASN A 37 4.84 -0.88 -1.46
C ASN A 37 4.39 0.39 -0.74
N GLU A 38 3.42 0.29 0.16
CA GLU A 38 2.87 1.42 0.88
C GLU A 38 3.89 2.15 1.77
N CYS A 39 4.79 1.41 2.42
CA CYS A 39 5.76 1.96 3.37
C CYS A 39 7.06 2.40 2.69
N PHE A 40 7.52 1.66 1.68
CA PHE A 40 8.85 1.82 1.09
C PHE A 40 8.85 2.00 -0.45
N GLU A 41 7.67 2.07 -1.08
CA GLU A 41 7.48 2.15 -2.54
C GLU A 41 8.19 1.00 -3.29
N ILE A 42 8.21 -0.19 -2.67
CA ILE A 42 8.76 -1.42 -3.25
C ILE A 42 7.64 -2.14 -4.01
N HIS A 43 7.75 -2.17 -5.34
CA HIS A 43 6.82 -2.91 -6.19
C HIS A 43 7.31 -4.35 -6.43
N LEU A 44 6.45 -5.32 -6.16
CA LEU A 44 6.70 -6.72 -6.49
C LEU A 44 6.24 -7.02 -7.92
N PRO A 45 6.98 -7.83 -8.70
CA PRO A 45 6.55 -8.25 -10.03
C PRO A 45 5.19 -8.97 -9.98
N ILE A 46 4.32 -8.65 -10.92
CA ILE A 46 2.97 -9.23 -11.04
C ILE A 46 3.06 -10.69 -11.49
N GLU A 47 4.00 -10.99 -12.38
CA GLU A 47 4.16 -12.33 -12.95
C GLU A 47 4.55 -13.35 -11.88
N PRO A 48 4.07 -14.61 -11.99
CA PRO A 48 4.54 -15.73 -11.20
C PRO A 48 5.96 -16.06 -11.67
N CYS A 49 6.91 -15.22 -11.31
CA CYS A 49 8.31 -15.60 -11.42
C CYS A 49 8.52 -16.65 -10.33
N ASP A 50 9.04 -17.82 -10.69
CA ASP A 50 9.38 -18.89 -9.75
C ASP A 50 10.25 -18.40 -8.58
N SER A 51 10.78 -17.16 -8.62
CA SER A 51 11.48 -16.48 -7.54
C SER A 51 10.64 -15.55 -6.65
N GLU A 52 9.48 -16.01 -6.20
CA GLU A 52 8.71 -15.31 -5.18
C GLU A 52 9.34 -15.51 -3.79
N ASN A 53 10.34 -14.67 -3.48
CA ASN A 53 10.93 -14.61 -2.15
C ASN A 53 9.86 -14.19 -1.12
N GLY A 54 9.62 -15.01 -0.10
CA GLY A 54 8.75 -14.64 1.02
C GLY A 54 9.39 -13.70 2.04
N ILE A 55 8.73 -13.54 3.18
CA ILE A 55 9.14 -12.68 4.29
C ILE A 55 9.23 -13.48 5.60
N CYS A 56 10.24 -13.19 6.42
CA CYS A 56 10.40 -13.82 7.74
C CYS A 56 9.66 -13.05 8.85
N GLU A 57 9.34 -13.70 9.96
CA GLU A 57 8.57 -13.14 11.08
C GLU A 57 9.20 -11.87 11.69
N LEU A 58 10.53 -11.82 11.80
CA LEU A 58 11.21 -10.60 12.29
C LEU A 58 11.07 -9.41 11.33
N CYS A 59 11.01 -9.67 10.03
CA CYS A 59 10.76 -8.61 9.05
C CYS A 59 9.28 -8.23 8.98
N ILE A 60 8.37 -9.19 9.19
CA ILE A 60 6.93 -8.93 9.35
C ILE A 60 6.68 -7.98 10.53
N ALA A 61 7.25 -8.27 11.72
CA ALA A 61 7.10 -7.41 12.89
C ALA A 61 7.56 -5.97 12.61
N ARG A 62 8.77 -5.82 12.03
CA ARG A 62 9.30 -4.50 11.65
C ARG A 62 8.47 -3.79 10.58
N LEU A 63 7.88 -4.53 9.65
CA LEU A 63 7.02 -3.98 8.60
C LEU A 63 5.69 -3.48 9.18
N ARG A 64 5.12 -4.21 10.15
CA ARG A 64 3.97 -3.74 10.92
C ARG A 64 4.30 -2.48 11.72
N ASP A 65 5.42 -2.47 12.43
CA ASP A 65 5.89 -1.27 13.17
C ASP A 65 6.06 -0.06 12.24
N ALA A 66 6.65 -0.27 11.06
CA ALA A 66 6.83 0.79 10.06
C ALA A 66 5.48 1.30 9.51
N SER A 67 4.53 0.39 9.28
CA SER A 67 3.18 0.74 8.84
C SER A 67 2.44 1.56 9.90
N ASP A 68 2.44 1.10 11.16
CA ASP A 68 1.79 1.82 12.26
C ASP A 68 2.43 3.20 12.48
N PHE A 69 3.77 3.26 12.44
CA PHE A 69 4.51 4.52 12.55
C PHE A 69 4.17 5.48 11.40
N LYS A 70 4.06 4.99 10.16
CA LYS A 70 3.62 5.79 9.02
C LYS A 70 2.21 6.34 9.24
N HIS A 71 1.26 5.53 9.71
CA HIS A 71 -0.10 5.99 10.01
C HIS A 71 -0.11 7.08 11.08
N GLN A 72 0.65 6.89 12.16
CA GLN A 72 0.83 7.88 13.22
C GLN A 72 1.36 9.21 12.66
N VAL A 73 2.45 9.18 11.88
CA VAL A 73 3.03 10.39 11.29
C VAL A 73 2.03 11.11 10.40
N LEU A 74 1.27 10.39 9.58
CA LEU A 74 0.25 10.96 8.71
C LEU A 74 -0.90 11.60 9.51
N GLN A 75 -1.32 10.99 10.62
CA GLN A 75 -2.34 11.56 11.52
C GLN A 75 -1.84 12.83 12.20
N CYS A 76 -0.64 12.78 12.80
CA CYS A 76 -0.03 13.96 13.42
C CYS A 76 0.15 15.11 12.42
N GLN A 77 0.53 14.80 11.18
CA GLN A 77 0.66 15.80 10.13
C GLN A 77 -0.67 16.50 9.81
N LYS A 78 -1.78 15.74 9.74
CA LYS A 78 -3.14 16.29 9.55
C LYS A 78 -3.54 17.20 10.71
N GLU A 79 -3.34 16.74 11.95
CA GLU A 79 -3.66 17.52 13.14
C GLU A 79 -2.82 18.80 13.26
N PHE A 80 -1.53 18.70 12.94
CA PHE A 80 -0.62 19.84 12.93
C PHE A 80 -1.06 20.88 11.89
N GLN A 81 -1.49 20.44 10.71
CA GLN A 81 -2.05 21.32 9.68
C GLN A 81 -3.30 22.05 10.15
N ILE A 82 -4.24 21.36 10.79
CA ILE A 82 -5.46 21.97 11.35
C ILE A 82 -5.08 23.09 12.33
N LYS A 83 -4.20 22.80 13.30
CA LYS A 83 -3.74 23.76 14.31
C LYS A 83 -3.05 25.00 13.70
N LEU A 84 -2.29 24.84 12.63
CA LEU A 84 -1.68 25.99 11.94
C LEU A 84 -2.72 26.86 11.23
N THR A 85 -3.72 26.25 10.59
CA THR A 85 -4.76 26.99 9.85
C THR A 85 -5.75 27.72 10.76
N THR A 86 -6.00 27.23 11.97
CA THR A 86 -6.86 27.90 12.95
C THR A 86 -6.21 29.12 13.60
N SER A 87 -4.90 29.28 13.45
CA SER A 87 -4.10 30.20 14.27
C SER A 87 -3.49 31.40 13.51
N SER A 88 -3.61 31.49 12.18
CA SER A 88 -3.05 32.64 11.43
C SER A 88 -3.60 32.83 10.00
N ASP A 89 -3.93 34.08 9.66
CA ASP A 89 -4.23 34.62 8.32
C ASP A 89 -3.00 34.64 7.35
N ILE A 90 -2.07 33.68 7.44
CA ILE A 90 -0.83 33.69 6.64
C ILE A 90 -0.89 32.72 5.45
N LYS A 91 -1.54 33.24 4.42
CA LYS A 91 -1.49 32.98 2.96
C LYS A 91 -0.60 31.82 2.42
N GLY A 92 -1.28 30.74 2.05
CA GLY A 92 -1.41 30.31 0.64
C GLY A 92 -0.28 29.46 -0.01
N SER A 93 1.00 29.77 0.20
CA SER A 93 2.06 29.17 -0.65
C SER A 93 2.67 27.88 -0.08
N VAL A 94 2.76 27.73 1.24
CA VAL A 94 3.16 26.46 1.89
C VAL A 94 2.10 25.37 1.68
N PHE A 95 0.85 25.80 1.50
CA PHE A 95 -0.34 24.96 1.35
C PHE A 95 -0.31 24.04 0.11
N LYS A 96 0.36 24.47 -0.97
CA LYS A 96 0.37 23.74 -2.26
C LYS A 96 1.45 22.65 -2.33
N LEU A 97 2.60 22.86 -1.69
CA LEU A 97 3.74 21.93 -1.71
C LEU A 97 3.53 20.71 -0.82
N LEU A 98 2.86 20.86 0.33
CA LEU A 98 2.59 19.76 1.25
C LEU A 98 1.42 18.88 0.80
N ASN A 99 0.38 19.50 0.20
CA ASN A 99 -0.74 18.79 -0.40
C ASN A 99 -0.30 17.92 -1.60
N LEU A 100 0.72 18.32 -2.37
CA LEU A 100 1.15 17.54 -3.53
C LEU A 100 1.70 16.16 -3.16
N LYS A 101 2.29 15.98 -1.97
CA LYS A 101 2.83 14.67 -1.53
C LYS A 101 1.78 13.79 -0.83
N LEU A 102 0.76 14.40 -0.22
CA LEU A 102 -0.36 13.70 0.43
C LEU A 102 -1.47 13.31 -0.58
N MET A 103 -1.69 14.11 -1.64
CA MET A 103 -2.68 13.84 -2.68
C MET A 103 -2.29 12.70 -3.65
N VAL A 104 -0.99 12.37 -3.79
CA VAL A 104 -0.55 11.25 -4.66
C VAL A 104 -1.06 9.90 -4.15
N LYS A 105 -1.32 9.73 -2.84
CA LYS A 105 -1.89 8.49 -2.30
C LYS A 105 -3.39 8.37 -2.57
N SER A 106 -4.15 9.45 -2.37
CA SER A 106 -5.60 9.47 -2.65
C SER A 106 -5.94 9.39 -4.15
N CYS A 107 -5.09 9.92 -5.05
CA CYS A 107 -5.32 9.77 -6.49
C CYS A 107 -5.10 8.32 -6.99
N LYS A 108 -4.12 7.56 -6.45
CA LYS A 108 -3.94 6.15 -6.83
C LYS A 108 -5.12 5.27 -6.36
N GLU A 109 -5.69 5.57 -5.20
CA GLU A 109 -6.91 4.91 -4.71
C GLU A 109 -8.11 5.20 -5.63
N MET A 110 -8.20 6.43 -6.15
CA MET A 110 -9.24 6.85 -7.11
C MET A 110 -9.09 6.21 -8.49
N GLU A 111 -7.86 6.03 -8.99
CA GLU A 111 -7.59 5.31 -10.24
C GLU A 111 -7.99 3.84 -10.14
N ASN A 112 -7.74 3.19 -9.00
CA ASN A 112 -8.17 1.82 -8.75
C ASN A 112 -9.69 1.70 -8.67
N GLU A 113 -10.39 2.62 -7.99
CA GLU A 113 -11.86 2.64 -8.00
C GLU A 113 -12.42 2.88 -9.41
N LEU A 114 -11.83 3.79 -10.18
CA LEU A 114 -12.24 4.07 -11.57
C LEU A 114 -12.04 2.85 -12.47
N MET A 115 -10.92 2.15 -12.35
CA MET A 115 -10.66 0.90 -13.09
C MET A 115 -11.61 -0.23 -12.68
N LEU A 116 -11.98 -0.32 -11.40
CA LEU A 116 -12.95 -1.30 -10.90
C LEU A 116 -14.36 -1.02 -11.46
N VAL A 117 -14.77 0.26 -11.51
CA VAL A 117 -16.04 0.69 -12.09
C VAL A 117 -16.09 0.43 -13.61
N ILE A 118 -14.99 0.69 -14.33
CA ILE A 118 -14.91 0.42 -15.77
C ILE A 118 -15.01 -1.10 -16.03
N ASN A 119 -14.24 -1.92 -15.31
CA ASN A 119 -14.27 -3.38 -15.50
C ASN A 119 -15.63 -4.00 -15.17
N THR A 120 -16.30 -3.50 -14.13
CA THR A 120 -17.65 -3.97 -13.74
C THR A 120 -18.71 -3.61 -14.79
N LYS A 121 -18.60 -2.43 -15.42
CA LYS A 121 -19.48 -2.02 -16.53
C LYS A 121 -19.24 -2.82 -17.81
N PHE A 122 -17.99 -3.14 -18.14
CA PHE A 122 -17.68 -4.03 -19.28
C PHE A 122 -18.18 -5.46 -19.05
N ALA A 123 -18.05 -5.99 -17.83
CA ALA A 123 -18.55 -7.32 -17.50
C ALA A 123 -20.08 -7.42 -17.68
N THR A 124 -20.84 -6.42 -17.23
CA THR A 124 -22.31 -6.38 -17.40
C THR A 124 -22.74 -6.25 -18.86
N ILE A 125 -22.05 -5.44 -19.68
CA ILE A 125 -22.30 -5.35 -21.12
C ILE A 125 -22.02 -6.70 -21.82
N SER A 126 -20.96 -7.39 -21.42
CA SER A 126 -20.59 -8.69 -22.01
C SER A 126 -21.57 -9.82 -21.69
N VAL A 127 -22.27 -9.75 -20.55
CA VAL A 127 -23.33 -10.70 -20.17
C VAL A 127 -24.62 -10.45 -20.96
N LEU A 128 -24.96 -9.18 -21.23
CA LEU A 128 -26.10 -8.81 -22.07
C LEU A 128 -25.90 -9.18 -23.55
N ALA A 129 -24.67 -9.12 -24.06
CA ALA A 129 -24.34 -9.48 -25.44
C ALA A 129 -24.32 -11.00 -25.72
N LYS A 130 -24.27 -11.85 -24.68
CA LYS A 130 -24.29 -13.33 -24.81
C LYS A 130 -25.68 -13.95 -24.63
N GLY A 131 -26.70 -13.13 -24.37
CA GLY A 131 -28.10 -13.56 -24.16
C GLY A 131 -29.04 -13.20 -25.32
N MET A 132 -28.52 -12.81 -26.48
CA MET A 132 -29.25 -12.59 -27.73
C MET A 132 -28.82 -13.59 -28.79
#